data_AF-A0A800BTY0-F1
#
_entry.id   AF-A0A800BTY0-F1
#
_cell.length_a   1.000
_cell.length_b   1.000
_cell.length_c   1.000
_cell.angle_alpha   90.00
_cell.angle_beta   90.00
_cell.angle_gamma   90.00
#
_symmetry.space_group_name_H-M   'P 1'
#
loop_
_entity.id
_entity.type
_entity.pdbx_description
1 polymer ?
#
loop_
_entity_poly.entity_id
_entity_poly.type
_entity_poly.pdbx_seq_one_letter_code
_entity_poly.pdbx_strand_id
1 'polypeptide(L)' 'MLIWPQRRRQRQHRELLESLKRGDQVVTSGGIIGTVKRIDKDEVIIEVEEGLSLRILKGSIVERRG' A
#
# COMPACT_ATOMS: atom_id res chain seq x y z
N MET A 1 6.24 0.02 -29.87
CA MET A 1 5.17 0.00 -28.84
C MET A 1 5.79 -0.27 -27.47
N LEU A 2 5.85 0.75 -26.59
CA LEU A 2 6.39 0.67 -25.23
C LEU A 2 5.36 0.06 -24.25
N ILE A 3 4.93 -1.18 -24.47
CA ILE A 3 4.07 -1.91 -23.50
C ILE A 3 4.89 -2.38 -22.29
N TRP A 4 6.19 -2.58 -22.49
CA TRP A 4 7.09 -3.16 -21.50
C TRP A 4 7.18 -2.38 -20.16
N PRO A 5 7.36 -1.04 -20.14
CA PRO A 5 7.45 -0.31 -18.88
C PRO A 5 6.16 -0.34 -18.06
N GLN A 6 4.99 -0.32 -18.70
CA GLN A 6 3.72 -0.35 -17.97
C GLN A 6 3.43 -1.73 -17.37
N ARG A 7 3.72 -2.81 -18.11
CA ARG A 7 3.60 -4.18 -17.58
C ARG A 7 4.53 -4.40 -16.38
N ARG A 8 5.76 -3.87 -16.45
CA ARG A 8 6.73 -3.96 -15.35
C ARG A 8 6.22 -3.24 -14.09
N ARG A 9 5.69 -2.02 -14.22
CA ARG A 9 5.10 -1.28 -13.09
C ARG A 9 3.92 -2.00 -12.47
N GLN A 10 2.99 -2.54 -13.27
CA GLN A 10 1.85 -3.28 -12.74
C GLN A 10 2.27 -4.54 -11.99
N ARG A 11 3.29 -5.25 -12.49
CA ARG A 11 3.84 -6.42 -11.82
C ARG A 11 4.48 -6.04 -10.48
N GLN A 12 5.33 -5.02 -10.46
CA GLN A 12 5.94 -4.50 -9.24
C GLN A 12 4.90 -4.05 -8.22
N HIS A 13 3.83 -3.39 -8.68
CA HIS A 13 2.72 -2.98 -7.82
C HIS A 13 2.01 -4.18 -7.20
N ARG A 14 1.70 -5.22 -7.98
CA ARG A 14 1.11 -6.45 -7.44
C ARG A 14 2.02 -7.11 -6.41
N GLU A 15 3.31 -7.24 -6.72
CA GLU A 15 4.31 -7.81 -5.80
C GLU A 15 4.41 -6.99 -4.49
N LEU A 16 4.35 -5.66 -4.58
CA LEU A 16 4.28 -4.78 -3.41
C LEU A 16 3.05 -5.12 -2.55
N LEU A 17 1.85 -5.13 -3.15
CA LEU A 17 0.60 -5.38 -2.44
C LEU A 17 0.51 -6.78 -1.81
N GLU A 18 1.13 -7.77 -2.45
CA GLU A 18 1.24 -9.15 -1.93
C GLU A 18 2.25 -9.24 -0.77
N SER A 19 3.29 -8.42 -0.79
CA SER A 19 4.32 -8.41 0.24
C SER A 19 3.93 -7.67 1.53
N LEU A 20 2.81 -6.94 1.53
CA LEU A 20 2.33 -6.17 2.68
C LEU A 20 2.02 -7.05 3.89
N LYS A 21 2.45 -6.59 5.05
CA LYS A 21 2.26 -7.23 6.36
C LYS A 21 1.80 -6.20 7.39
N ARG A 22 1.20 -6.71 8.47
CA ARG A 22 0.91 -5.88 9.65
C ARG A 22 2.22 -5.36 10.23
N GLY A 23 2.22 -4.09 10.64
CA GLY A 23 3.39 -3.39 11.16
C GLY A 23 4.25 -2.71 10.10
N ASP A 24 4.04 -2.97 8.80
CA ASP A 24 4.74 -2.23 7.75
C ASP A 24 4.33 -0.75 7.77
N GLN A 25 5.30 0.15 7.61
CA GLN A 25 5.00 1.53 7.23
C GLN A 25 4.73 1.59 5.73
N VAL A 26 3.70 2.34 5.34
CA VAL A 26 3.30 2.48 3.94
C VAL A 26 3.05 3.94 3.59
N VAL A 27 3.24 4.25 2.31
CA VAL A 27 2.83 5.52 1.72
C VAL A 27 1.73 5.25 0.72
N THR A 28 0.64 6.01 0.83
CA THR A 28 -0.47 5.96 -0.12
C THR A 28 -0.23 6.91 -1.30
N SER A 29 -0.98 6.73 -2.38
CA SER A 29 -0.95 7.62 -3.55
C SER A 29 -1.27 9.09 -3.23
N GLY A 30 -1.93 9.36 -2.11
CA GLY A 30 -2.22 10.72 -1.63
C GLY A 30 -1.11 11.33 -0.76
N GLY A 31 0.01 10.64 -0.56
CA GLY A 31 1.10 11.08 0.31
C GLY A 31 0.87 10.82 1.79
N ILE A 32 -0.19 10.10 2.16
CA ILE A 32 -0.45 9.72 3.55
C ILE A 32 0.51 8.61 3.95
N ILE A 33 1.17 8.80 5.09
CA ILE A 33 2.07 7.82 5.71
C ILE A 33 1.35 7.21 6.91
N GLY A 34 1.44 5.89 7.06
CA GLY A 34 0.88 5.21 8.23
C GLY A 34 1.37 3.78 8.36
N THR A 35 1.04 3.17 9.49
CA THR A 35 1.43 1.80 9.83
C THR A 35 0.26 0.84 9.63
N VAL A 36 0.49 -0.27 8.94
CA VAL A 36 -0.57 -1.26 8.65
C VAL A 36 -1.03 -1.95 9.94
N LYS A 37 -2.31 -1.75 10.30
CA LYS A 37 -2.97 -2.44 11.42
C LYS A 37 -3.73 -3.68 10.96
N ARG A 38 -4.36 -3.64 9.79
CA ARG A 38 -5.13 -4.75 9.24
C ARG A 38 -5.05 -4.74 7.73
N ILE A 39 -4.95 -5.93 7.15
CA ILE A 39 -5.00 -6.14 5.71
C ILE A 39 -6.22 -7.03 5.47
N ASP A 40 -7.15 -6.52 4.68
CA ASP A 40 -8.28 -7.28 4.14
C ASP A 40 -8.02 -7.51 2.63
N LYS A 41 -9.01 -8.06 1.91
CA LYS A 41 -8.84 -8.44 0.49
C LYS A 41 -8.55 -7.22 -0.39
N ASP A 42 -9.41 -6.22 -0.34
CA ASP A 42 -9.38 -5.04 -1.21
C ASP A 42 -9.07 -3.74 -0.43
N GLU A 43 -9.03 -3.83 0.90
CA GLU A 43 -8.86 -2.69 1.81
C GLU A 43 -7.72 -2.95 2.81
N VAL A 44 -7.14 -1.86 3.32
CA VAL A 44 -6.14 -1.87 4.38
C VAL A 44 -6.52 -0.81 5.40
N ILE A 45 -6.40 -1.16 6.69
CA ILE A 45 -6.49 -0.20 7.77
C ILE A 45 -5.08 0.20 8.17
N ILE A 46 -4.78 1.49 8.06
CA ILE A 46 -3.52 2.09 8.48
C ILE A 46 -3.76 3.02 9.67
N GLU A 47 -2.85 3.02 10.63
CA GLU A 47 -2.80 4.02 11.70
C GLU A 47 -1.85 5.13 11.26
N VAL A 48 -2.34 6.37 11.22
CA VAL A 48 -1.56 7.54 10.78
C VAL A 48 -1.04 8.35 11.96
N GLU A 49 -1.78 8.33 13.06
CA GLU A 49 -1.47 8.95 14.35
C GLU A 49 -2.15 8.11 15.44
N GLU A 50 -1.76 8.31 16.71
CA GLU A 50 -2.29 7.54 17.82
C GLU A 50 -3.83 7.67 17.93
N GLY A 51 -4.52 6.53 17.86
CA GLY A 51 -5.99 6.49 17.90
C GLY A 51 -6.69 6.91 16.59
N LEU A 52 -5.94 7.34 15.57
CA LEU A 52 -6.49 7.69 14.26
C LEU A 52 -6.12 6.63 13.21
N SER A 53 -7.12 5.85 12.81
CA SER A 53 -7.00 4.85 11.75
C SER A 53 -7.79 5.26 10.51
N LEU A 54 -7.20 5.05 9.34
CA LEU A 54 -7.83 5.24 8.05
C LEU A 54 -8.03 3.90 7.36
N ARG A 55 -9.18 3.75 6.72
CA ARG A 55 -9.45 2.65 5.80
C ARG A 55 -9.21 3.15 4.38
N ILE A 56 -8.32 2.46 3.68
CA ILE A 56 -7.93 2.81 2.31
C ILE A 56 -8.06 1.59 1.41
N LEU A 57 -8.17 1.82 0.10
CA LEU A 57 -8.04 0.74 -0.87
C LEU A 57 -6.61 0.20 -0.84
N LYS A 58 -6.48 -1.12 -0.82
CA LYS A 58 -5.17 -1.79 -0.87
C LYS A 58 -4.38 -1.34 -2.09
N GLY A 59 -5.06 -1.19 -3.22
CA GLY A 59 -4.47 -0.72 -4.48
C GLY A 59 -3.87 0.69 -4.45
N SER A 60 -4.20 1.51 -3.44
CA SER A 60 -3.68 2.87 -3.29
C SER A 60 -2.32 2.95 -2.59
N ILE A 61 -1.77 1.83 -2.11
CA ILE A 61 -0.44 1.79 -1.49
C ILE A 61 0.62 1.79 -2.59
N VAL A 62 1.49 2.79 -2.60
CA VAL A 62 2.50 3.00 -3.66
C VAL A 62 3.92 2.70 -3.19
N GLU A 63 4.16 2.73 -1.88
CA GLU A 63 5.46 2.46 -1.29
C GLU A 63 5.29 1.77 0.06
N ARG A 64 6.20 0.85 0.37
CA ARG A 64 6.37 0.26 1.70
C ARG A 64 7.72 0.70 2.24
N ARG A 65 7.72 1.38 3.38
CA ARG A 65 8.92 1.72 4.14
C ARG A 65 9.17 0.60 5.15
N GLY A 66 10.39 0.07 5.10
CA GLY A 66 10.85 -1.02 5.97
C GLY A 66 10.89 -0.60 7.43
#